data_AF-A0A392T2R1-F1
#
_entry.id   AF-A0A392T2R1-F1
#
_cell.length_a   1.000
_cell.length_b   1.000
_cell.length_c   1.000
_cell.angle_alpha   90.00
_cell.angle_beta   90.00
_cell.angle_gamma   90.00
#
_symmetry.space_group_name_H-M   'P 1'
#
loop_
_entity.id
_entity.type
_entity.pdbx_description
1 polymer ?
#
loop_
_entity_poly.entity_id
_entity_poly.type
_entity_poly.pdbx_seq_one_letter_code
_entity_poly.pdbx_strand_id
1 'polypeptide(L)'
;MIRRFLRARDLDVEKASAMFLKYLKWRHSFVPNGSISPSQVPNEIADDKAFSQGRDKIGRPILIVFGRKHFQKKDGLDEFK
;
A
#
# COMPACT_ATOMS: atom_id res chain seq x y z
N MET A 1 -1.84 -16.14 0.43
CA MET A 1 -1.64 -15.57 1.79
C MET A 1 -2.97 -15.03 2.34
N ILE A 2 -3.80 -15.89 2.94
CA ILE A 2 -5.17 -15.56 3.41
C ILE A 2 -5.22 -15.06 4.86
N ARG A 3 -4.26 -15.49 5.70
CA ARG A 3 -4.20 -15.22 7.15
C ARG A 3 -4.31 -13.73 7.52
N ARG A 4 -3.78 -12.84 6.69
CA ARG A 4 -3.85 -11.38 6.93
C ARG A 4 -5.26 -10.82 6.83
N PHE A 5 -6.10 -11.39 5.95
CA PHE A 5 -7.50 -10.95 5.79
C PHE A 5 -8.37 -11.47 6.93
N LEU A 6 -8.14 -12.72 7.36
CA LEU A 6 -8.79 -13.30 8.53
C LEU A 6 -8.46 -12.51 9.80
N ARG A 7 -7.18 -12.23 10.06
CA ARG A 7 -6.76 -11.41 11.22
C ARG A 7 -7.35 -10.00 11.19
N ALA A 8 -7.47 -9.38 10.01
CA ALA A 8 -8.05 -8.04 9.87
C ALA A 8 -9.57 -8.00 10.06
N ARG A 9 -10.23 -9.16 10.16
CA ARG A 9 -11.69 -9.30 10.28
C ARG A 9 -12.06 -10.26 11.41
N ASP A 10 -11.25 -10.32 12.46
CA ASP A 10 -11.54 -11.10 13.67
C ASP A 10 -11.87 -12.58 13.41
N LEU A 11 -11.24 -13.16 12.38
CA LEU A 11 -11.45 -14.53 11.90
C LEU A 11 -12.85 -14.81 11.31
N ASP A 12 -13.65 -13.77 11.06
CA ASP A 12 -14.91 -13.85 10.33
C ASP A 12 -14.64 -14.21 8.86
N VAL A 13 -15.03 -15.43 8.47
CA VAL A 13 -14.72 -15.99 7.15
C VAL A 13 -15.41 -15.22 6.04
N GLU A 14 -16.66 -14.80 6.23
CA GLU A 14 -17.43 -14.09 5.21
C GLU A 14 -16.83 -12.70 4.95
N LYS A 15 -16.58 -11.93 6.01
CA LYS A 15 -15.98 -10.59 5.90
C LYS A 15 -14.55 -10.66 5.36
N ALA A 16 -13.76 -11.65 5.79
CA ALA A 16 -12.40 -11.84 5.29
C ALA A 16 -12.39 -12.19 3.79
N SER A 17 -13.30 -13.07 3.36
CA SER A 17 -13.44 -13.47 1.96
C SER A 17 -13.88 -12.29 1.09
N ALA A 18 -14.85 -11.49 1.53
CA ALA A 18 -15.27 -10.29 0.84
C ALA A 18 -14.14 -9.26 0.70
N MET A 19 -13.34 -9.05 1.75
CA MET A 19 -12.16 -8.17 1.69
C MET A 19 -11.08 -8.72 0.75
N PHE A 20 -10.85 -10.03 0.75
CA PHE A 20 -9.87 -10.68 -0.11
C PHE A 20 -10.23 -10.52 -1.59
N LEU A 21 -11.50 -10.72 -1.97
CA LEU A 21 -11.98 -10.53 -3.35
C LEU A 21 -11.82 -9.09 -3.81
N LYS A 22 -12.13 -8.10 -2.96
CA LYS A 22 -11.89 -6.67 -3.25
C LYS A 22 -10.41 -6.37 -3.46
N TYR A 23 -9.55 -6.90 -2.59
CA TYR A 23 -8.10 -6.78 -2.73
C TYR A 23 -7.61 -7.38 -4.05
N LEU A 24 -8.06 -8.58 -4.43
CA LEU A 24 -7.65 -9.22 -5.68
C LEU A 24 -8.06 -8.39 -6.89
N LYS A 25 -9.30 -7.89 -6.92
CA LYS A 25 -9.77 -7.02 -8.01
C LYS A 25 -8.85 -5.81 -8.18
N TRP A 26 -8.55 -5.11 -7.09
CA TRP A 26 -7.61 -3.98 -7.11
C TRP A 26 -6.20 -4.40 -7.53
N ARG A 27 -5.70 -5.53 -7.01
CA ARG A 27 -4.34 -5.98 -7.28
C ARG A 27 -4.13 -6.35 -8.74
N HIS A 28 -5.12 -6.97 -9.37
CA HIS A 28 -5.11 -7.29 -10.79
C HIS A 28 -5.21 -6.04 -11.68
N SER A 29 -6.02 -5.05 -11.28
CA SER A 29 -6.18 -3.83 -12.08
C SER A 29 -5.02 -2.85 -11.95
N PHE A 30 -4.44 -2.71 -10.75
CA PHE A 30 -3.48 -1.64 -10.44
C PHE A 30 -2.02 -2.10 -10.42
N VAL A 31 -1.77 -3.42 -10.30
CA VAL A 31 -0.41 -3.96 -10.30
C VAL A 31 -0.38 -5.25 -11.14
N PRO A 32 -0.56 -5.11 -12.47
CA PRO A 32 -0.79 -6.24 -13.38
C PRO A 32 0.38 -7.23 -13.39
N ASN A 33 1.61 -6.74 -13.23
CA ASN A 33 2.83 -7.56 -13.23
C ASN A 33 3.12 -8.25 -11.88
N GLY A 34 2.18 -8.26 -10.94
CA GLY A 34 2.37 -8.96 -9.66
C GLY A 34 3.34 -8.28 -8.70
N SER A 35 4.07 -7.23 -9.09
CA SER A 35 4.97 -6.45 -8.25
C SER A 35 5.17 -5.02 -8.80
N ILE A 36 5.71 -4.13 -7.96
CA ILE A 36 6.17 -2.80 -8.34
C ILE A 36 7.66 -2.74 -7.98
N SER A 37 8.54 -2.57 -8.96
CA SER A 37 9.97 -2.39 -8.72
C SER A 37 10.28 -0.92 -8.38
N PRO A 38 11.39 -0.64 -7.67
CA PRO A 38 11.84 0.73 -7.42
C PRO A 38 12.02 1.56 -8.70
N SER A 39 12.43 0.91 -9.80
CA SER A 39 12.61 1.57 -11.11
C SER A 39 11.30 2.04 -11.73
N GLN A 40 10.13 1.54 -11.28
CA GLN A 40 8.82 1.99 -11.72
C GLN A 40 8.32 3.21 -10.93
N VAL A 41 8.94 3.52 -9.78
CA VAL A 41 8.54 4.63 -8.90
C VAL A 41 9.72 5.51 -8.47
N PRO A 42 10.65 5.89 -9.37
CA PRO A 42 11.86 6.63 -9.00
C PRO A 42 11.54 8.02 -8.43
N ASN A 43 10.49 8.68 -8.93
CA ASN A 43 10.07 10.00 -8.47
C ASN A 43 9.51 9.96 -7.04
N GLU A 44 8.68 8.96 -6.72
CA GLU A 44 8.11 8.79 -5.38
C GLU A 44 9.18 8.47 -4.33
N ILE A 45 10.21 7.72 -4.72
CA ILE A 45 11.38 7.47 -3.88
C ILE A 45 12.18 8.76 -3.71
N ALA A 46 12.41 9.52 -4.79
CA ALA A 46 13.18 10.76 -4.77
C ALA A 46 12.51 11.88 -3.97
N ASP A 47 11.18 11.92 -3.88
CA ASP A 47 10.44 12.86 -3.02
C ASP A 47 10.85 12.71 -1.53
N ASP A 48 11.37 11.54 -1.11
CA ASP A 48 11.87 11.27 0.25
C ASP A 48 10.89 11.73 1.35
N LYS A 49 9.61 11.46 1.10
CA LYS A 49 8.49 11.98 1.90
C LYS A 49 7.94 10.97 2.90
N ALA A 50 8.23 9.68 2.75
CA ALA A 50 7.65 8.60 3.56
C ALA A 50 8.72 7.76 4.25
N PHE A 51 8.60 7.60 5.58
CA PHE A 51 9.56 6.89 6.41
C PHE A 51 8.83 5.85 7.26
N SER A 52 9.27 4.59 7.18
CA SER A 52 8.76 3.49 7.99
C SER A 52 9.85 3.02 8.93
N GLN A 53 9.91 3.59 10.13
CA GLN A 53 10.90 3.22 11.16
C GLN A 53 10.20 3.08 12.51
N GLY A 54 10.25 1.87 13.06
CA GLY A 54 9.76 1.59 14.42
C GLY A 54 8.30 1.14 14.51
N ARG A 55 7.85 1.02 15.76
CA ARG A 55 6.51 0.58 16.16
C ARG A 55 6.02 1.44 17.32
N ASP A 56 4.71 1.57 17.44
CA ASP A 56 4.11 2.23 18.60
C ASP A 56 4.13 1.34 19.86
N LYS A 57 3.55 1.86 20.96
CA LYS A 57 3.52 1.18 22.27
C LYS A 57 2.84 -0.19 22.26
N ILE A 58 1.98 -0.46 21.26
CA ILE A 58 1.27 -1.74 21.13
C ILE A 58 1.76 -2.54 19.91
N GLY A 59 2.92 -2.18 19.35
CA GLY A 59 3.59 -2.93 18.29
C GLY A 59 3.09 -2.64 16.87
N ARG A 60 2.22 -1.64 16.66
CA ARG A 60 1.76 -1.27 15.30
C ARG A 60 2.89 -0.56 14.55
N PRO A 61 3.17 -0.92 13.28
CA PRO A 61 4.17 -0.22 12.48
C PRO A 61 3.80 1.25 12.29
N ILE A 62 4.80 2.14 12.33
CA ILE A 62 4.61 3.59 12.15
C ILE A 62 5.10 4.00 10.76
N LEU A 63 4.25 4.74 10.04
CA LEU A 63 4.60 5.43 8.80
C LEU A 63 4.52 6.94 9.05
N ILE A 64 5.62 7.65 8.83
CA ILE A 64 5.69 9.11 8.91
C ILE A 64 5.72 9.65 7.49
N VAL A 65 4.80 10.57 7.16
CA VAL A 65 4.73 11.21 5.83
C VAL A 65 4.84 12.72 5.96
N PHE A 66 5.81 13.32 5.28
CA PHE A 66 5.99 14.77 5.21
C PHE A 66 5.22 15.35 4.03
N GLY A 67 3.98 15.79 4.27
CA GLY A 67 3.14 16.40 3.23
C GLY A 67 3.79 17.58 2.50
N ARG A 68 4.64 18.36 3.18
CA ARG A 68 5.39 19.47 2.57
C ARG A 68 6.39 19.05 1.48
N LYS A 69 6.80 17.78 1.48
CA LYS A 69 7.70 17.20 0.47
C LYS A 69 6.92 16.59 -0.70
N HIS A 70 5.59 16.71 -0.72
CA HIS A 70 4.79 16.22 -1.83
C HIS A 70 4.88 17.17 -3.02
N PHE A 71 5.38 16.66 -4.14
CA PHE A 71 5.36 17.36 -5.42
C PHE A 71 4.35 16.68 -6.34
N GLN A 72 3.23 17.35 -6.60
CA GLN A 72 2.26 16.87 -7.58
C GLN A 72 2.93 16.82 -8.97
N LYS A 73 3.10 15.61 -9.52
CA LYS A 73 3.64 15.43 -10.87
C LYS A 73 2.51 15.61 -11.89
N LYS A 74 2.86 15.98 -13.13
CA LYS A 74 1.89 16.31 -14.21
C LYS A 74 0.89 15.18 -14.46
N ASP A 75 1.34 13.94 -14.34
CA ASP A 75 0.54 12.75 -14.63
C ASP A 75 -0.17 12.18 -13.38
N GLY A 76 0.07 12.78 -12.19
CA GLY A 76 -0.64 12.43 -10.96
C GLY A 76 -0.66 10.92 -10.66
N LEU A 77 -1.86 10.34 -10.60
CA LEU A 77 -2.03 8.90 -10.37
C LEU A 77 -1.81 8.04 -11.63
N ASP A 78 -1.83 8.64 -12.82
CA ASP A 78 -1.58 7.93 -14.07
C ASP A 78 -0.10 7.58 -14.25
N GLU A 79 0.81 8.20 -13.49
CA GLU A 79 2.22 7.77 -13.39
C GLU A 79 2.36 6.31 -12.92
N PHE A 80 1.35 5.75 -12.24
CA PHE A 80 1.36 4.40 -11.69
C PHE A 80 0.67 3.35 -12.55
N LYS A 81 0.07 3.73 -13.68
CA LYS A 81 -0.62 2.81 -14.60
C LYS A 81 0.33 2.32 -15.69
#